data_AF-A0A2A3CBQ4-F1
#
_entry.id   AF-A0A2A3CBQ4-F1
#
_cell.length_a   1.000
_cell.length_b   1.000
_cell.length_c   1.000
_cell.angle_alpha   90.00
_cell.angle_beta   90.00
_cell.angle_gamma   90.00
#
_symmetry.space_group_name_H-M   'P 1'
#
loop_
_entity.id
_entity.type
_entity.pdbx_description
1 polymer ?
#
loop_
_entity_poly.entity_id
_entity_poly.type
_entity_poly.pdbx_seq_one_letter_code
_entity_poly.pdbx_strand_id
1 'polypeptide(L)'
;MLNRLAAALALPFFLAAAMPASAAVKASDVIGRAIDGFVRPAYASLDDHAASLAKAMRTLCEAPSQQSLEAARADFSATVEAWSVAEIIAFGPIKQNNRLERMLYWPDRKGIGLKQVQAALAAKDPAAADPLQLAGKSVAMQGLGALEFVLFGDGADALAGADDPYRCAYGAAVADNIKTMAGDVADAWNKPDGFAALWANPGPQNPVYRDGTEAVTELVGVFINELEMIRDVRLKGFLGAKPEADKPKQAIYWRSQNTANSLAGNLTGIDRLFRASKLGDALPADARWMGESIHIQLVNGVATVKSVTGPIDKALGDPAQRDKLQHFALITSSLSTLIGTRMTAEFGLTAGFSSLDGD
;
A
#
# COMPACT_ATOMS: atom_id res chain seq x y z
N MET A 1 3.65 49.11 -73.86
CA MET A 1 4.18 47.81 -73.44
C MET A 1 4.05 47.70 -71.92
N LEU A 2 3.63 46.52 -71.50
CA LEU A 2 3.12 46.03 -70.21
C LEU A 2 3.55 46.70 -68.88
N ASN A 3 2.51 46.95 -68.08
CA ASN A 3 2.42 46.93 -66.62
C ASN A 3 3.23 45.81 -65.94
N ARG A 4 3.75 46.08 -64.73
CA ARG A 4 3.36 45.42 -63.45
C ARG A 4 4.27 45.88 -62.30
N LEU A 5 3.80 46.82 -61.49
CA LEU A 5 4.33 47.09 -60.14
C LEU A 5 3.63 46.14 -59.17
N ALA A 6 4.38 45.18 -58.61
CA ALA A 6 3.90 44.28 -57.59
C ALA A 6 3.98 44.95 -56.21
N ALA A 7 2.82 45.29 -55.64
CA ALA A 7 2.71 45.70 -54.25
C ALA A 7 2.76 44.45 -53.35
N ALA A 8 3.82 44.29 -52.57
CA ALA A 8 3.93 43.24 -51.57
C ALA A 8 3.13 43.65 -50.33
N LEU A 9 1.94 43.07 -50.15
CA LEU A 9 1.18 43.14 -48.91
C LEU A 9 1.86 42.22 -47.87
N ALA A 10 2.59 42.80 -46.91
CA ALA A 10 3.04 42.08 -45.73
C ALA A 10 1.86 41.92 -44.76
N LEU A 11 1.22 40.75 -44.78
CA LEU A 11 0.24 40.36 -43.76
C LEU A 11 0.99 40.07 -42.45
N PRO A 12 0.72 40.76 -41.33
CA PRO A 12 1.27 40.37 -40.05
C PRO A 12 0.60 39.05 -39.65
N PHE A 13 1.34 37.95 -39.74
CA PHE A 13 0.94 36.67 -39.20
C PHE A 13 0.99 36.80 -37.67
N PHE A 14 -0.10 37.26 -37.06
CA PHE A 14 -0.31 37.10 -35.63
C PHE A 14 -0.45 35.59 -35.38
N LEU A 15 0.67 34.95 -34.99
CA LEU A 15 0.58 33.71 -34.22
C LEU A 15 -0.19 34.07 -32.95
N ALA A 16 -1.50 33.79 -32.96
CA ALA A 16 -2.21 33.59 -31.72
C ALA A 16 -1.54 32.40 -31.04
N ALA A 17 -0.60 32.69 -30.13
CA ALA A 17 -0.20 31.73 -29.13
C ALA A 17 -1.48 31.34 -28.42
N ALA A 18 -2.03 30.16 -28.74
CA ALA A 18 -3.06 29.55 -27.95
C ALA A 18 -2.44 29.39 -26.56
N MET A 19 -2.79 30.30 -25.65
CA MET A 19 -2.51 30.09 -24.24
C MET A 19 -3.18 28.76 -23.89
N PRO A 20 -2.46 27.75 -23.38
CA PRO A 20 -3.11 26.57 -22.87
C PRO A 20 -4.14 27.04 -21.85
N ALA A 21 -5.37 26.60 -22.03
CA ALA A 21 -6.46 26.94 -21.12
C ALA A 21 -5.98 26.72 -19.69
N SER A 22 -6.13 27.77 -18.88
CA SER A 22 -5.81 27.80 -17.46
C SER A 22 -6.22 26.50 -16.77
N ALA A 23 -5.30 25.92 -15.99
CA ALA A 23 -5.43 24.70 -15.21
C ALA A 23 -6.84 24.53 -14.60
N ALA A 24 -7.62 23.56 -15.10
CA ALA A 24 -9.00 23.38 -14.65
C ALA A 24 -9.10 22.90 -13.19
N VAL A 25 -8.03 22.38 -12.61
CA VAL A 25 -7.94 22.00 -11.20
C VAL A 25 -6.58 22.43 -10.63
N LYS A 26 -6.58 23.11 -9.47
CA LYS A 26 -5.34 23.46 -8.78
C LYS A 26 -4.76 22.20 -8.14
N ALA A 27 -3.45 21.98 -8.28
CA ALA A 27 -2.74 20.86 -7.65
C ALA A 27 -3.02 20.80 -6.13
N SER A 28 -3.03 21.95 -5.45
CA SER A 28 -3.36 22.05 -4.02
C SER A 28 -4.71 21.45 -3.67
N ASP A 29 -5.71 21.58 -4.54
CA ASP A 29 -7.06 21.05 -4.29
C ASP A 29 -7.08 19.53 -4.44
N VAL A 30 -6.38 18.99 -5.45
CA VAL A 30 -6.23 17.53 -5.64
C VAL A 30 -5.53 16.90 -4.45
N ILE A 31 -4.39 17.49 -4.05
CA ILE A 31 -3.57 16.96 -2.95
C ILE A 31 -4.27 17.13 -1.60
N GLY A 32 -4.89 18.29 -1.34
CA GLY A 32 -5.67 18.51 -0.13
C GLY A 32 -6.79 17.47 0.03
N ARG A 33 -7.52 17.18 -1.06
CA ARG A 33 -8.55 16.13 -1.04
C ARG A 33 -7.97 14.73 -0.87
N ALA A 34 -6.81 14.42 -1.44
CA ALA A 34 -6.14 13.15 -1.23
C ALA A 34 -5.73 12.97 0.24
N ILE A 35 -5.18 14.01 0.86
CA ILE A 35 -4.78 14.01 2.26
C ILE A 35 -6.00 13.83 3.18
N ASP A 36 -7.01 14.68 3.04
CA ASP A 36 -8.14 14.73 3.96
C ASP A 36 -9.16 13.62 3.70
N GLY A 37 -9.34 13.24 2.42
CA GLY A 37 -10.31 12.23 2.00
C GLY A 37 -9.76 10.80 2.01
N PHE A 38 -8.44 10.60 2.11
CA PHE A 38 -7.84 9.28 2.12
C PHE A 38 -6.70 9.10 3.12
N VAL A 39 -5.61 9.87 3.02
CA VAL A 39 -4.38 9.58 3.79
C VAL A 39 -4.62 9.64 5.30
N ARG A 40 -5.21 10.73 5.80
CA ARG A 40 -5.52 10.88 7.22
C ARG A 40 -6.52 9.80 7.70
N PRO A 41 -7.66 9.57 7.04
CA PRO A 41 -8.57 8.48 7.41
C PRO A 41 -7.93 7.09 7.39
N ALA A 42 -7.07 6.79 6.41
CA ALA A 42 -6.43 5.47 6.28
C ALA A 42 -5.47 5.19 7.44
N TYR A 43 -4.64 6.17 7.81
CA TYR A 43 -3.73 6.01 8.96
C TYR A 43 -4.45 6.08 10.32
N ALA A 44 -5.53 6.86 10.45
CA ALA A 44 -6.37 6.82 11.64
C ALA A 44 -7.01 5.44 11.84
N SER A 45 -7.56 4.85 10.77
CA SER A 45 -8.11 3.48 10.79
C SER A 45 -7.04 2.45 11.18
N LEU A 46 -5.83 2.57 10.62
CA LEU A 46 -4.71 1.70 11.00
C LEU A 46 -4.35 1.83 12.49
N ASP A 47 -4.30 3.04 13.03
CA ASP A 47 -4.02 3.27 14.46
C ASP A 47 -5.09 2.64 15.36
N ASP A 48 -6.37 2.82 15.05
CA ASP A 48 -7.49 2.22 15.80
C ASP A 48 -7.42 0.68 15.82
N HIS A 49 -7.15 0.07 14.66
CA HIS A 49 -7.02 -1.39 14.55
C HIS A 49 -5.75 -1.90 15.24
N ALA A 50 -4.62 -1.19 15.13
CA ALA A 50 -3.39 -1.54 15.82
C ALA A 50 -3.53 -1.43 17.35
N ALA A 51 -4.27 -0.43 17.84
CA ALA A 51 -4.58 -0.29 19.26
C ALA A 51 -5.47 -1.44 19.77
N SER A 52 -6.44 -1.87 18.96
CA SER A 52 -7.30 -3.02 19.25
C SER A 52 -6.48 -4.32 19.31
N LEU A 53 -5.62 -4.55 18.32
CA LEU A 53 -4.70 -5.69 18.29
C LEU A 53 -3.77 -5.74 19.50
N ALA A 54 -3.17 -4.61 19.87
CA ALA A 54 -2.34 -4.52 21.07
C ALA A 54 -3.12 -4.89 22.34
N LYS A 55 -4.39 -4.48 22.44
CA LYS A 55 -5.28 -4.85 23.56
C LYS A 55 -5.64 -6.34 23.53
N ALA A 56 -5.92 -6.91 22.37
CA ALA A 56 -6.22 -8.34 22.24
C ALA A 56 -5.02 -9.21 22.61
N MET A 57 -3.81 -8.81 22.20
CA MET A 57 -2.57 -9.49 22.61
C MET A 57 -2.33 -9.43 24.12
N ARG A 58 -2.56 -8.27 24.77
CA ARG A 58 -2.48 -8.18 26.24
C ARG A 58 -3.49 -9.10 26.91
N THR A 59 -4.74 -9.08 26.45
CA THR A 59 -5.80 -9.97 26.96
C THR A 59 -5.42 -11.44 26.83
N LEU A 60 -4.87 -11.84 25.67
CA LEU A 60 -4.37 -13.20 25.43
C LEU A 60 -3.26 -13.58 26.42
N CYS A 61 -2.34 -12.67 26.74
CA CYS A 61 -1.26 -12.97 27.69
C CYS A 61 -1.72 -12.99 29.15
N GLU A 62 -2.70 -12.18 29.53
CA GLU A 62 -3.22 -12.12 30.90
C GLU A 62 -4.16 -13.28 31.22
N ALA A 63 -4.98 -13.71 30.26
CA ALA A 63 -5.94 -14.80 30.41
C ALA A 63 -5.93 -15.75 29.18
N PRO A 64 -4.85 -16.54 29.00
CA PRO A 64 -4.72 -17.44 27.86
C PRO A 64 -5.89 -18.41 27.75
N SER A 65 -6.52 -18.41 26.59
CA SER A 65 -7.62 -19.30 26.22
C SER A 65 -7.77 -19.35 24.70
N GLN A 66 -8.41 -20.41 24.20
CA GLN A 66 -8.74 -20.51 22.78
C GLN A 66 -9.54 -19.28 22.29
N GLN A 67 -10.48 -18.80 23.10
CA GLN A 67 -11.28 -17.61 22.79
C GLN A 67 -10.42 -16.35 22.67
N SER A 68 -9.50 -16.12 23.60
CA SER A 68 -8.59 -14.97 23.54
C SER A 68 -7.59 -15.05 22.37
N LEU A 69 -7.16 -16.26 21.99
CA LEU A 69 -6.28 -16.48 20.85
C LEU A 69 -7.02 -16.18 19.54
N GLU A 70 -8.26 -16.63 19.41
CA GLU A 70 -9.11 -16.32 18.26
C GLU A 70 -9.40 -14.81 18.16
N ALA A 71 -9.64 -14.13 19.29
CA ALA A 71 -9.79 -12.68 19.32
C ALA A 71 -8.53 -11.95 18.82
N ALA A 72 -7.34 -12.35 19.28
CA ALA A 72 -6.08 -11.77 18.80
C ALA A 72 -5.83 -12.05 17.31
N ARG A 73 -6.17 -13.25 16.82
CA ARG A 73 -6.08 -13.62 15.39
C ARG A 73 -7.07 -12.81 14.52
N ALA A 74 -8.26 -12.51 15.05
CA ALA A 74 -9.25 -11.67 14.37
C ALA A 74 -8.77 -10.21 14.27
N ASP A 75 -8.29 -9.63 15.37
CA ASP A 75 -7.75 -8.25 15.36
C ASP A 75 -6.47 -8.12 14.53
N PHE A 76 -5.66 -9.18 14.46
CA PHE A 76 -4.52 -9.24 13.54
C PHE A 76 -4.99 -9.12 12.09
N SER A 77 -6.02 -9.88 11.72
CA SER A 77 -6.56 -9.85 10.35
C SER A 77 -7.18 -8.49 10.01
N ALA A 78 -7.88 -7.86 10.95
CA ALA A 78 -8.41 -6.50 10.78
C ALA A 78 -7.28 -5.47 10.62
N THR A 79 -6.19 -5.62 11.38
CA THR A 79 -5.00 -4.75 11.25
C THR A 79 -4.30 -4.94 9.91
N VAL A 80 -4.21 -6.19 9.40
CA VAL A 80 -3.67 -6.46 8.06
C VAL A 80 -4.53 -5.79 6.98
N GLU A 81 -5.86 -5.84 7.08
CA GLU A 81 -6.74 -5.15 6.13
C GLU A 81 -6.54 -3.63 6.18
N ALA A 82 -6.50 -3.03 7.38
CA ALA A 82 -6.28 -1.60 7.54
C ALA A 82 -4.90 -1.15 7.04
N TRP A 83 -3.85 -1.92 7.34
CA TRP A 83 -2.50 -1.70 6.82
C TRP A 83 -2.49 -1.79 5.30
N SER A 84 -3.12 -2.80 4.72
CA SER A 84 -3.12 -2.96 3.26
C SER A 84 -3.87 -1.86 2.51
N VAL A 85 -4.83 -1.20 3.15
CA VAL A 85 -5.42 0.02 2.59
C VAL A 85 -4.44 1.20 2.69
N ALA A 86 -3.76 1.37 3.82
CA ALA A 86 -2.89 2.53 4.07
C ALA A 86 -1.51 2.43 3.39
N GLU A 87 -0.97 1.22 3.20
CA GLU A 87 0.41 0.97 2.78
C GLU A 87 0.74 1.45 1.36
N ILE A 88 -0.29 1.75 0.56
CA ILE A 88 -0.13 2.37 -0.75
C ILE A 88 0.56 3.75 -0.63
N ILE A 89 0.40 4.43 0.51
CA ILE A 89 1.14 5.64 0.84
C ILE A 89 2.50 5.22 1.40
N ALA A 90 3.47 5.02 0.52
CA ALA A 90 4.81 4.56 0.86
C ALA A 90 5.85 5.70 0.99
N PHE A 91 5.41 6.94 1.25
CA PHE A 91 6.26 8.13 1.35
C PHE A 91 5.86 9.01 2.55
N GLY A 92 6.67 10.04 2.84
CA GLY A 92 6.41 10.95 3.95
C GLY A 92 6.65 10.30 5.32
N PRO A 93 5.77 10.50 6.33
CA PRO A 93 6.02 10.07 7.71
C PRO A 93 6.29 8.58 7.92
N ILE A 94 5.74 7.71 7.06
CA ILE A 94 5.96 6.25 7.13
C ILE A 94 7.40 5.84 6.80
N LYS A 95 8.17 6.68 6.09
CA LYS A 95 9.57 6.41 5.77
C LYS A 95 10.55 6.80 6.89
N GLN A 96 10.11 7.60 7.86
CA GLN A 96 10.95 8.00 8.98
C GLN A 96 11.27 6.79 9.86
N ASN A 97 12.51 6.69 10.34
CA ASN A 97 12.97 5.62 11.24
C ASN A 97 12.66 4.20 10.71
N ASN A 98 12.64 4.03 9.38
CA ASN A 98 12.31 2.79 8.67
C ASN A 98 10.96 2.19 9.08
N ARG A 99 9.96 3.03 9.43
CA ARG A 99 8.64 2.54 9.90
C ARG A 99 7.95 1.67 8.86
N LEU A 100 8.06 1.97 7.56
CA LEU A 100 7.49 1.15 6.48
C LEU A 100 8.01 -0.29 6.54
N GLU A 101 9.33 -0.45 6.54
CA GLU A 101 9.99 -1.75 6.54
C GLU A 101 9.83 -2.47 7.89
N ARG A 102 9.75 -1.71 9.00
CA ARG A 102 9.49 -2.24 10.35
C ARG A 102 8.04 -2.65 10.56
N MET A 103 7.09 -2.02 9.88
CA MET A 103 5.69 -2.42 9.88
C MET A 103 5.52 -3.72 9.10
N LEU A 104 6.17 -3.83 7.94
CA LEU A 104 6.14 -5.01 7.10
C LEU A 104 7.46 -5.21 6.37
N TYR A 105 8.27 -6.16 6.85
CA TYR A 105 9.45 -6.64 6.14
C TYR A 105 9.04 -7.67 5.09
N TRP A 106 8.76 -7.21 3.86
CA TRP A 106 8.32 -8.06 2.75
C TRP A 106 8.80 -7.48 1.40
N PRO A 107 9.23 -8.32 0.43
CA PRO A 107 9.24 -9.78 0.43
C PRO A 107 10.45 -10.39 1.14
N ASP A 108 10.23 -11.40 1.98
CA ASP A 108 11.31 -12.18 2.62
C ASP A 108 11.69 -13.40 1.77
N ARG A 109 12.16 -13.17 0.53
CA ARG A 109 12.43 -14.23 -0.47
C ARG A 109 13.39 -15.32 0.03
N LYS A 110 14.32 -14.97 0.92
CA LYS A 110 15.34 -15.87 1.48
C LYS A 110 14.98 -16.41 2.89
N GLY A 111 13.81 -16.03 3.42
CA GLY A 111 13.35 -16.42 4.76
C GLY A 111 14.26 -15.91 5.89
N ILE A 112 14.98 -14.81 5.67
CA ILE A 112 15.93 -14.26 6.64
C ILE A 112 15.19 -13.68 7.84
N GLY A 113 14.10 -12.96 7.60
CA GLY A 113 13.27 -12.41 8.66
C GLY A 113 12.63 -13.50 9.50
N LEU A 114 12.01 -14.49 8.82
CA LEU A 114 11.43 -15.65 9.49
C LEU A 114 12.44 -16.38 10.39
N LYS A 115 13.67 -16.60 9.91
CA LYS A 115 14.72 -17.25 10.70
C LYS A 115 15.08 -16.46 11.95
N GLN A 116 15.09 -15.13 11.88
CA GLN A 116 15.37 -14.29 13.05
C GLN A 116 14.24 -14.37 14.08
N VAL A 117 12.97 -14.33 13.63
CA VAL A 117 11.81 -14.51 14.51
C VAL A 117 11.83 -15.88 15.21
N GLN A 118 12.11 -16.94 14.46
CA GLN A 118 12.25 -18.30 15.00
C GLN A 118 13.41 -18.41 16.00
N ALA A 119 14.55 -17.78 15.70
CA ALA A 119 15.69 -17.75 16.60
C ALA A 119 15.37 -17.00 17.91
N ALA A 120 14.64 -15.89 17.82
CA ALA A 120 14.20 -15.13 19.01
C ALA A 120 13.30 -15.97 19.91
N LEU A 121 12.35 -16.71 19.31
CA LEU A 121 11.45 -17.64 20.02
C LEU A 121 12.21 -18.80 20.66
N ALA A 122 13.12 -19.44 19.92
CA ALA A 122 13.90 -20.56 20.43
C ALA A 122 14.87 -20.16 21.56
N ALA A 123 15.54 -19.01 21.41
CA ALA A 123 16.49 -18.50 22.38
C ALA A 123 15.85 -17.77 23.57
N LYS A 124 14.54 -17.46 23.48
CA LYS A 124 13.83 -16.60 24.43
C LYS A 124 14.55 -15.27 24.67
N ASP A 125 14.94 -14.57 23.60
CA ASP A 125 15.66 -13.29 23.64
C ASP A 125 14.87 -12.23 24.46
N PRO A 126 15.30 -11.90 25.69
CA PRO A 126 14.53 -11.02 26.57
C PRO A 126 14.35 -9.61 25.99
N ALA A 127 15.29 -9.15 25.16
CA ALA A 127 15.21 -7.83 24.53
C ALA A 127 14.24 -7.79 23.33
N ALA A 128 13.84 -8.94 22.77
CA ALA A 128 12.77 -9.00 21.78
C ALA A 128 11.38 -8.97 22.43
N ALA A 129 11.25 -9.47 23.66
CA ALA A 129 10.01 -9.44 24.43
C ALA A 129 9.80 -8.13 25.24
N ASP A 130 10.74 -7.19 25.17
CA ASP A 130 10.64 -5.86 25.79
C ASP A 130 10.22 -4.83 24.73
N PRO A 131 9.03 -4.20 24.85
CA PRO A 131 8.56 -3.18 23.90
C PRO A 131 9.53 -2.01 23.71
N LEU A 132 10.31 -1.65 24.74
CA LEU A 132 11.26 -0.53 24.68
C LEU A 132 12.55 -0.89 23.91
N GLN A 133 12.92 -2.17 23.90
CA GLN A 133 14.13 -2.65 23.23
C GLN A 133 13.87 -3.20 21.84
N LEU A 134 12.67 -3.75 21.59
CA LEU A 134 12.30 -4.35 20.31
C LEU A 134 12.46 -3.37 19.14
N ALA A 135 12.12 -2.09 19.34
CA ALA A 135 12.24 -1.06 18.31
C ALA A 135 13.68 -0.92 17.76
N GLY A 136 14.70 -1.20 18.59
CA GLY A 136 16.12 -1.18 18.20
C GLY A 136 16.66 -2.50 17.65
N LYS A 137 15.85 -3.58 17.65
CA LYS A 137 16.21 -4.86 17.04
C LYS A 137 16.08 -4.80 15.52
N SER A 138 16.50 -5.87 14.86
CA SER A 138 16.35 -6.03 13.42
C SER A 138 14.92 -5.74 12.96
N VAL A 139 14.80 -5.02 11.85
CA VAL A 139 13.53 -4.71 11.17
C VAL A 139 12.68 -5.96 10.95
N ALA A 140 13.33 -7.09 10.64
CA ALA A 140 12.66 -8.33 10.32
C ALA A 140 12.18 -9.14 11.55
N MET A 141 12.51 -8.70 12.77
CA MET A 141 12.04 -9.26 14.04
C MET A 141 10.80 -8.52 14.59
N GLN A 142 10.21 -7.63 13.82
CA GLN A 142 9.08 -6.81 14.25
C GLN A 142 8.05 -6.71 13.12
N GLY A 143 6.95 -6.01 13.38
CA GLY A 143 5.90 -5.81 12.40
C GLY A 143 5.01 -7.02 12.15
N LEU A 144 4.15 -6.89 11.14
CA LEU A 144 3.06 -7.81 10.84
C LEU A 144 3.56 -9.22 10.48
N GLY A 145 4.71 -9.34 9.80
CA GLY A 145 5.29 -10.65 9.47
C GLY A 145 5.78 -11.43 10.69
N ALA A 146 6.38 -10.74 11.67
CA ALA A 146 6.80 -11.37 12.92
C ALA A 146 5.59 -11.80 13.75
N LEU A 147 4.59 -10.91 13.88
CA LEU A 147 3.37 -11.20 14.63
C LEU A 147 2.53 -12.31 13.97
N GLU A 148 2.52 -12.40 12.63
CA GLU A 148 1.88 -13.52 11.93
C GLU A 148 2.48 -14.85 12.38
N PHE A 149 3.80 -14.95 12.45
CA PHE A 149 4.44 -16.19 12.89
C PHE A 149 4.14 -16.49 14.37
N VAL A 150 4.08 -15.46 15.22
CA VAL A 150 3.68 -15.60 16.63
C VAL A 150 2.23 -16.06 16.80
N LEU A 151 1.31 -15.68 15.91
CA LEU A 151 -0.11 -16.04 16.04
C LEU A 151 -0.53 -17.28 15.24
N PHE A 152 0.19 -17.61 14.17
CA PHE A 152 -0.21 -18.64 13.20
C PHE A 152 0.92 -19.60 12.80
N GLY A 153 2.17 -19.33 13.22
CA GLY A 153 3.30 -20.22 12.95
C GLY A 153 3.34 -21.46 13.84
N ASP A 154 4.25 -22.38 13.55
CA ASP A 154 4.41 -23.64 14.28
C ASP A 154 4.55 -23.38 15.80
N GLY A 155 3.70 -24.04 16.60
CA GLY A 155 3.63 -23.85 18.05
C GLY A 155 2.71 -22.71 18.53
N ALA A 156 2.00 -22.02 17.64
CA ALA A 156 1.09 -20.94 18.02
C ALA A 156 -0.06 -21.36 18.93
N ASP A 157 -0.54 -22.61 18.82
CA ASP A 157 -1.67 -23.07 19.62
C ASP A 157 -1.32 -23.18 21.12
N ALA A 158 -0.03 -23.18 21.48
CA ALA A 158 0.41 -23.07 22.87
C ALA A 158 -0.01 -21.74 23.53
N LEU A 159 -0.30 -20.70 22.74
CA LEU A 159 -0.83 -19.41 23.24
C LEU A 159 -2.26 -19.53 23.78
N ALA A 160 -3.01 -20.58 23.43
CA ALA A 160 -4.31 -20.83 24.04
C ALA A 160 -4.18 -21.30 25.50
N GLY A 161 -2.98 -21.64 25.96
CA GLY A 161 -2.64 -21.98 27.35
C GLY A 161 -1.50 -21.10 27.89
N ALA A 162 -1.10 -21.35 29.13
CA ALA A 162 0.00 -20.62 29.79
C ALA A 162 1.39 -21.24 29.50
N ASP A 163 1.50 -22.11 28.51
CA ASP A 163 2.66 -22.97 28.28
C ASP A 163 3.85 -22.24 27.62
N ASP A 164 3.60 -21.12 26.92
CA ASP A 164 4.63 -20.32 26.25
C ASP A 164 4.53 -18.81 26.57
N PRO A 165 4.85 -18.41 27.82
CA PRO A 165 4.78 -17.00 28.24
C PRO A 165 5.73 -16.10 27.47
N TYR A 166 6.85 -16.64 26.94
CA TYR A 166 7.78 -15.87 26.13
C TYR A 166 7.19 -15.52 24.77
N ARG A 167 6.62 -16.50 24.05
CA ARG A 167 5.95 -16.23 22.75
C ARG A 167 4.86 -15.18 22.92
N CYS A 168 4.08 -15.25 24.01
CA CYS A 168 3.06 -14.24 24.28
C CYS A 168 3.66 -12.85 24.52
N ALA A 169 4.67 -12.74 25.39
CA ALA A 169 5.34 -11.48 25.69
C ALA A 169 5.97 -10.85 24.43
N TYR A 170 6.62 -11.65 23.58
CA TYR A 170 7.15 -11.19 22.31
C TYR A 170 6.04 -10.72 21.35
N GLY A 171 4.95 -11.48 21.23
CA GLY A 171 3.80 -11.06 20.43
C GLY A 171 3.18 -9.74 20.90
N ALA A 172 3.03 -9.56 22.22
CA ALA A 172 2.53 -8.33 22.81
C ALA A 172 3.47 -7.15 22.53
N ALA A 173 4.78 -7.34 22.67
CA ALA A 173 5.78 -6.32 22.34
C ALA A 173 5.74 -5.91 20.85
N VAL A 174 5.59 -6.89 19.94
CA VAL A 174 5.44 -6.60 18.51
C VAL A 174 4.15 -5.82 18.22
N ALA A 175 3.03 -6.22 18.83
CA ALA A 175 1.75 -5.53 18.65
C ALA A 175 1.77 -4.09 19.20
N ASP A 176 2.39 -3.85 20.35
CA ASP A 176 2.56 -2.51 20.92
C ASP A 176 3.49 -1.63 20.05
N ASN A 177 4.52 -2.21 19.43
CA ASN A 177 5.38 -1.48 18.49
C ASN A 177 4.62 -1.14 17.19
N ILE A 178 3.77 -2.05 16.67
CA ILE A 178 2.87 -1.75 15.53
C ILE A 178 1.93 -0.59 15.86
N LYS A 179 1.28 -0.62 17.02
CA LYS A 179 0.43 0.47 17.52
C LYS A 179 1.21 1.79 17.59
N THR A 180 2.40 1.77 18.18
CA THR A 180 3.24 2.98 18.32
C THR A 180 3.59 3.57 16.96
N MET A 181 4.00 2.74 16.00
CA MET A 181 4.32 3.21 14.64
C MET A 181 3.08 3.74 13.90
N ALA A 182 1.92 3.11 14.06
CA ALA A 182 0.67 3.57 13.45
C ALA A 182 0.25 4.94 14.00
N GLY A 183 0.22 5.09 15.33
CA GLY A 183 -0.09 6.36 16.00
C GLY A 183 0.89 7.48 15.64
N ASP A 184 2.20 7.20 15.67
CA ASP A 184 3.24 8.17 15.25
C ASP A 184 2.99 8.71 13.83
N VAL A 185 2.60 7.84 12.91
CA VAL A 185 2.36 8.21 11.51
C VAL A 185 1.06 8.98 11.38
N ALA A 186 -0.01 8.56 12.07
CA ALA A 186 -1.28 9.26 12.11
C ALA A 186 -1.11 10.69 12.67
N ASP A 187 -0.38 10.85 13.78
CA ASP A 187 -0.07 12.15 14.38
C ASP A 187 0.76 13.02 13.43
N ALA A 188 1.77 12.45 12.78
CA ALA A 188 2.62 13.17 11.85
C ALA A 188 1.86 13.68 10.61
N TRP A 189 0.87 12.92 10.11
CA TRP A 189 -0.03 13.38 9.04
C TRP A 189 -0.99 14.47 9.49
N ASN A 190 -1.33 14.53 10.79
CA ASN A 190 -2.22 15.52 11.35
C ASN A 190 -1.52 16.82 11.79
N LYS A 191 -0.19 16.82 11.89
CA LYS A 191 0.59 17.98 12.28
C LYS A 191 0.36 19.16 11.31
N PRO A 192 -0.11 20.34 11.78
CA PRO A 192 -0.50 21.47 10.91
C PRO A 192 0.63 22.00 10.02
N ASP A 193 1.87 21.99 10.52
CA ASP A 193 3.10 22.39 9.84
C ASP A 193 3.94 21.17 9.42
N GLY A 194 3.31 20.00 9.33
CA GLY A 194 3.94 18.73 8.97
C GLY A 194 4.03 18.47 7.48
N PHE A 195 4.35 17.21 7.14
CA PHE A 195 4.52 16.76 5.76
C PHE A 195 3.26 16.99 4.90
N ALA A 196 2.06 16.83 5.47
CA ALA A 196 0.79 17.14 4.80
C ALA A 196 0.75 18.57 4.25
N ALA A 197 1.22 19.55 5.03
CA ALA A 197 1.24 20.94 4.61
C ALA A 197 2.26 21.19 3.49
N LEU A 198 3.42 20.51 3.54
CA LEU A 198 4.40 20.56 2.45
C LEU A 198 3.81 20.00 1.15
N TRP A 199 3.12 18.86 1.21
CA TRP A 199 2.55 18.26 0.01
C TRP A 199 1.38 19.07 -0.55
N ALA A 200 0.51 19.61 0.30
CA ALA A 200 -0.64 20.41 -0.11
C ALA A 200 -0.28 21.82 -0.64
N ASN A 201 0.87 22.37 -0.25
CA ASN A 201 1.28 23.74 -0.58
C ASN A 201 2.65 23.77 -1.31
N PRO A 202 2.72 23.29 -2.56
CA PRO A 202 3.93 23.37 -3.35
C PRO A 202 4.30 24.83 -3.67
N GLY A 203 5.60 25.11 -3.81
CA GLY A 203 6.09 26.43 -4.20
C GLY A 203 7.60 26.62 -4.03
N PRO A 204 8.16 27.79 -4.42
CA PRO A 204 9.61 28.01 -4.47
C PRO A 204 10.35 27.87 -3.12
N GLN A 205 9.64 28.08 -2.01
CA GLN A 205 10.19 27.95 -0.65
C GLN A 205 9.94 26.58 -0.03
N ASN A 206 9.21 25.71 -0.73
CA ASN A 206 8.93 24.36 -0.26
C ASN A 206 10.16 23.47 -0.53
N PRO A 207 10.71 22.80 0.50
CA PRO A 207 11.92 21.99 0.34
C PRO A 207 11.69 20.66 -0.40
N VAL A 208 10.45 20.23 -0.57
CA VAL A 208 10.09 18.92 -1.16
C VAL A 208 9.41 19.08 -2.52
N TYR A 209 8.43 19.98 -2.64
CA TYR A 209 7.61 20.16 -3.84
C TYR A 209 7.69 21.59 -4.34
N ARG A 210 8.49 21.84 -5.38
CA ARG A 210 8.76 23.17 -5.94
C ARG A 210 7.58 23.74 -6.71
N ASP A 211 6.76 22.87 -7.29
CA ASP A 211 5.55 23.24 -8.02
C ASP A 211 4.43 22.20 -7.91
N GLY A 212 3.26 22.55 -8.42
CA GLY A 212 2.08 21.69 -8.38
C GLY A 212 2.20 20.40 -9.21
N THR A 213 3.04 20.41 -10.24
CA THR A 213 3.29 19.22 -11.06
C THR A 213 4.01 18.18 -10.24
N GLU A 214 5.08 18.56 -9.53
CA GLU A 214 5.82 17.62 -8.66
C GLU A 214 4.92 16.96 -7.60
N ALA A 215 4.03 17.75 -6.96
CA ALA A 215 3.11 17.23 -5.95
C ALA A 215 2.07 16.24 -6.53
N VAL A 216 1.53 16.54 -7.72
CA VAL A 216 0.60 15.64 -8.43
C VAL A 216 1.33 14.42 -8.98
N THR A 217 2.57 14.56 -9.41
CA THR A 217 3.42 13.46 -9.87
C THR A 217 3.66 12.44 -8.75
N GLU A 218 3.90 12.87 -7.50
CA GLU A 218 3.96 11.98 -6.34
C GLU A 218 2.64 11.18 -6.18
N LEU A 219 1.49 11.86 -6.25
CA LEU A 219 0.18 11.21 -6.16
C LEU A 219 -0.04 10.18 -7.27
N VAL A 220 0.31 10.51 -8.51
CA VAL A 220 0.20 9.59 -9.64
C VAL A 220 1.16 8.41 -9.46
N GLY A 221 2.36 8.68 -8.94
CA GLY A 221 3.36 7.67 -8.60
C GLY A 221 2.85 6.63 -7.60
N VAL A 222 2.03 7.03 -6.61
CA VAL A 222 1.38 6.08 -5.68
C VAL A 222 0.62 4.98 -6.42
N PHE A 223 -0.22 5.35 -7.39
CA PHE A 223 -1.04 4.38 -8.11
C PHE A 223 -0.20 3.44 -8.99
N ILE A 224 0.83 3.98 -9.65
CA ILE A 224 1.71 3.23 -10.53
C ILE A 224 2.53 2.22 -9.71
N ASN A 225 3.26 2.73 -8.70
CA ASN A 225 4.13 1.91 -7.86
C ASN A 225 3.35 0.82 -7.13
N GLU A 226 2.16 1.12 -6.62
CA GLU A 226 1.36 0.11 -5.91
C GLU A 226 0.82 -0.97 -6.86
N LEU A 227 0.36 -0.61 -8.07
CA LEU A 227 -0.08 -1.60 -9.05
C LEU A 227 1.07 -2.52 -9.49
N GLU A 228 2.28 -1.98 -9.64
CA GLU A 228 3.50 -2.74 -9.90
C GLU A 228 3.84 -3.66 -8.72
N MET A 229 3.79 -3.15 -7.47
CA MET A 229 3.99 -3.93 -6.25
C MET A 229 3.01 -5.11 -6.16
N ILE A 230 1.72 -4.86 -6.39
CA ILE A 230 0.69 -5.90 -6.38
C ILE A 230 0.98 -6.95 -7.47
N ARG A 231 1.21 -6.51 -8.71
CA ARG A 231 1.36 -7.41 -9.86
C ARG A 231 2.67 -8.20 -9.81
N ASP A 232 3.79 -7.51 -9.67
CA ASP A 232 5.12 -8.07 -9.92
C ASP A 232 5.79 -8.65 -8.68
N VAL A 233 5.43 -8.13 -7.50
CA VAL A 233 6.02 -8.59 -6.23
C VAL A 233 5.04 -9.48 -5.47
N ARG A 234 3.82 -9.00 -5.18
CA ARG A 234 2.88 -9.73 -4.32
C ARG A 234 2.23 -10.91 -5.03
N LEU A 235 1.76 -10.73 -6.25
CA LEU A 235 1.07 -11.78 -7.00
C LEU A 235 2.05 -12.72 -7.71
N LYS A 236 2.89 -12.20 -8.62
CA LYS A 236 3.90 -13.01 -9.33
C LYS A 236 4.95 -13.64 -8.41
N GLY A 237 5.09 -13.15 -7.17
CA GLY A 237 5.94 -13.76 -6.15
C GLY A 237 5.53 -15.20 -5.82
N PHE A 238 4.24 -15.53 -5.88
CA PHE A 238 3.74 -16.88 -5.59
C PHE A 238 2.95 -17.53 -6.72
N LEU A 239 2.34 -16.75 -7.62
CA LEU A 239 1.59 -17.25 -8.76
C LEU A 239 2.54 -17.40 -9.96
N GLY A 240 2.90 -18.64 -10.28
CA GLY A 240 3.74 -18.96 -11.43
C GLY A 240 2.99 -18.85 -12.75
N ALA A 241 3.74 -18.78 -13.86
CA ALA A 241 3.15 -18.82 -15.20
C ALA A 241 2.41 -20.13 -15.48
N LYS A 242 2.81 -21.22 -14.79
CA LYS A 242 2.18 -22.53 -14.82
C LYS A 242 2.02 -23.05 -13.39
N PRO A 243 1.07 -23.98 -13.12
CA PRO A 243 0.84 -24.51 -11.78
C PRO A 243 2.09 -25.07 -11.09
N GLU A 244 2.99 -25.70 -11.86
CA GLU A 244 4.22 -26.31 -11.32
C GLU A 244 5.24 -25.27 -10.82
N ALA A 245 5.08 -24.01 -11.21
CA ALA A 245 5.93 -22.90 -10.80
C ALA A 245 5.34 -22.09 -9.62
N ASP A 246 4.16 -22.47 -9.11
CA ASP A 246 3.53 -21.79 -7.99
C ASP A 246 4.34 -22.00 -6.69
N LYS A 247 4.40 -20.95 -5.86
CA LYS A 247 5.19 -20.93 -4.62
C LYS A 247 4.31 -20.47 -3.45
N PRO A 248 3.38 -21.29 -2.96
CA PRO A 248 2.37 -20.88 -1.97
C PRO A 248 2.96 -20.23 -0.71
N LYS A 249 4.12 -20.71 -0.23
CA LYS A 249 4.80 -20.13 0.94
C LYS A 249 5.46 -18.77 0.70
N GLN A 250 5.49 -18.29 -0.55
CA GLN A 250 5.89 -16.93 -0.92
C GLN A 250 4.69 -15.99 -1.07
N ALA A 251 3.46 -16.44 -0.82
CA ALA A 251 2.32 -15.54 -0.76
C ALA A 251 2.35 -14.76 0.55
N ILE A 252 2.10 -13.44 0.48
CA ILE A 252 2.06 -12.61 1.67
C ILE A 252 0.94 -13.11 2.60
N TYR A 253 1.23 -13.21 3.89
CA TYR A 253 0.29 -13.65 4.91
C TYR A 253 -0.36 -15.03 4.70
N TRP A 254 0.36 -15.96 4.06
CA TRP A 254 -0.20 -17.28 3.76
C TRP A 254 -0.55 -18.10 5.01
N ARG A 255 0.11 -17.86 6.16
CA ARG A 255 -0.13 -18.63 7.40
C ARG A 255 -1.46 -18.24 8.04
N SER A 256 -1.74 -16.95 8.05
CA SER A 256 -2.98 -16.38 8.58
C SER A 256 -4.12 -16.39 7.56
N GLN A 257 -3.88 -16.84 6.33
CA GLN A 257 -4.83 -16.82 5.21
C GLN A 257 -5.29 -15.40 4.82
N ASN A 258 -4.49 -14.38 5.13
CA ASN A 258 -4.81 -12.99 4.79
C ASN A 258 -4.28 -12.54 3.42
N THR A 259 -3.75 -13.44 2.58
CA THR A 259 -3.24 -13.09 1.24
C THR A 259 -4.28 -12.34 0.41
N ALA A 260 -5.51 -12.88 0.31
CA ALA A 260 -6.58 -12.25 -0.46
C ALA A 260 -7.05 -10.93 0.17
N ASN A 261 -7.14 -10.87 1.50
CA ASN A 261 -7.50 -9.65 2.24
C ASN A 261 -6.51 -8.52 1.98
N SER A 262 -5.21 -8.83 1.98
CA SER A 262 -4.16 -7.85 1.73
C SER A 262 -4.21 -7.32 0.28
N LEU A 263 -4.29 -8.21 -0.71
CA LEU A 263 -4.42 -7.81 -2.13
C LEU A 263 -5.69 -6.99 -2.39
N ALA A 264 -6.81 -7.35 -1.76
CA ALA A 264 -8.05 -6.59 -1.82
C ALA A 264 -7.92 -5.22 -1.14
N GLY A 265 -7.23 -5.16 0.00
CA GLY A 265 -6.94 -3.93 0.72
C GLY A 265 -6.16 -2.93 -0.14
N ASN A 266 -5.13 -3.40 -0.85
CA ASN A 266 -4.33 -2.55 -1.73
C ASN A 266 -5.17 -1.92 -2.86
N LEU A 267 -5.98 -2.71 -3.57
CA LEU A 267 -6.89 -2.17 -4.60
C LEU A 267 -7.97 -1.25 -4.02
N THR A 268 -8.49 -1.57 -2.83
CA THR A 268 -9.44 -0.72 -2.11
C THR A 268 -8.81 0.62 -1.76
N GLY A 269 -7.55 0.63 -1.32
CA GLY A 269 -6.78 1.85 -1.07
C GLY A 269 -6.66 2.71 -2.33
N ILE A 270 -6.22 2.11 -3.44
CA ILE A 270 -6.09 2.78 -4.73
C ILE A 270 -7.42 3.44 -5.14
N ASP A 271 -8.52 2.70 -5.08
CA ASP A 271 -9.86 3.17 -5.43
C ASP A 271 -10.33 4.35 -4.54
N ARG A 272 -10.13 4.24 -3.22
CA ARG A 272 -10.48 5.30 -2.28
C ARG A 272 -9.65 6.57 -2.53
N LEU A 273 -8.33 6.44 -2.72
CA LEU A 273 -7.45 7.57 -3.01
C LEU A 273 -7.78 8.22 -4.36
N PHE A 274 -8.03 7.42 -5.40
CA PHE A 274 -8.38 7.91 -6.72
C PHE A 274 -9.68 8.73 -6.70
N ARG A 275 -10.72 8.22 -6.03
CA ARG A 275 -11.98 8.97 -5.84
C ARG A 275 -11.82 10.21 -4.97
N ALA A 276 -11.10 10.09 -3.84
CA ALA A 276 -10.90 11.20 -2.91
C ALA A 276 -10.21 12.37 -3.59
N SER A 277 -9.10 12.11 -4.28
CA SER A 277 -8.34 13.14 -5.00
C SER A 277 -9.11 13.82 -6.13
N LYS A 278 -10.16 13.17 -6.67
CA LYS A 278 -10.88 13.58 -7.87
C LYS A 278 -9.95 13.79 -9.07
N LEU A 279 -8.86 13.02 -9.14
CA LEU A 279 -7.88 13.14 -10.22
C LEU A 279 -8.53 12.90 -11.60
N GLY A 280 -9.51 11.99 -11.68
CA GLY A 280 -10.26 11.75 -12.92
C GLY A 280 -11.03 12.96 -13.45
N ASP A 281 -11.45 13.89 -12.58
CA ASP A 281 -12.16 15.12 -12.99
C ASP A 281 -11.22 16.11 -13.69
N ALA A 282 -9.91 16.00 -13.44
CA ALA A 282 -8.87 16.82 -14.06
C ALA A 282 -8.51 16.36 -15.48
N LEU A 283 -9.03 15.20 -15.93
CA LEU A 283 -8.79 14.70 -17.28
C LEU A 283 -9.57 15.51 -18.34
N PRO A 284 -9.03 15.59 -19.58
CA PRO A 284 -9.76 16.10 -20.74
C PRO A 284 -11.12 15.41 -20.93
N ALA A 285 -12.10 16.11 -21.50
CA ALA A 285 -13.48 15.63 -21.56
C ALA A 285 -13.64 14.28 -22.28
N ASP A 286 -12.85 14.05 -23.34
CA ASP A 286 -12.76 12.82 -24.11
C ASP A 286 -11.98 11.69 -23.41
N ALA A 287 -11.24 12.01 -22.35
CA ALA A 287 -10.49 11.08 -21.51
C ALA A 287 -11.19 10.74 -20.17
N ARG A 288 -12.24 11.48 -19.77
CA ARG A 288 -12.93 11.28 -18.47
C ARG A 288 -13.51 9.89 -18.25
N TRP A 289 -13.82 9.15 -19.32
CA TRP A 289 -14.29 7.76 -19.23
C TRP A 289 -13.27 6.85 -18.50
N MET A 290 -11.99 7.21 -18.51
CA MET A 290 -10.94 6.45 -17.82
C MET A 290 -11.18 6.39 -16.31
N GLY A 291 -11.72 7.46 -15.70
CA GLY A 291 -12.00 7.47 -14.26
C GLY A 291 -13.02 6.40 -13.86
N GLU A 292 -14.11 6.27 -14.62
CA GLU A 292 -15.13 5.24 -14.40
C GLU A 292 -14.57 3.84 -14.70
N SER A 293 -13.79 3.69 -15.78
CA SER A 293 -13.17 2.41 -16.13
C SER A 293 -12.18 1.93 -15.05
N ILE A 294 -11.41 2.84 -14.45
CA ILE A 294 -10.51 2.56 -13.33
C ILE A 294 -11.32 2.05 -12.13
N HIS A 295 -12.37 2.77 -11.75
CA HIS A 295 -13.22 2.40 -10.63
C HIS A 295 -13.82 0.99 -10.80
N ILE A 296 -14.43 0.72 -11.95
CA ILE A 296 -15.04 -0.59 -12.26
C ILE A 296 -14.00 -1.71 -12.18
N GLN A 297 -12.80 -1.51 -12.75
CA GLN A 297 -11.74 -2.51 -12.73
C GLN A 297 -11.22 -2.77 -11.31
N LEU A 298 -11.07 -1.74 -10.48
CA LEU A 298 -10.65 -1.88 -9.08
C LEU A 298 -11.67 -2.67 -8.26
N VAL A 299 -12.96 -2.33 -8.37
CA VAL A 299 -14.05 -3.06 -7.67
C VAL A 299 -14.11 -4.51 -8.14
N ASN A 300 -14.00 -4.75 -9.44
CA ASN A 300 -13.96 -6.11 -9.98
C ASN A 300 -12.73 -6.90 -9.50
N GLY A 301 -11.56 -6.26 -9.40
CA GLY A 301 -10.35 -6.86 -8.86
C GLY A 301 -10.51 -7.26 -7.40
N VAL A 302 -11.07 -6.38 -6.57
CA VAL A 302 -11.39 -6.66 -5.17
C VAL A 302 -12.35 -7.85 -5.06
N ALA A 303 -13.45 -7.84 -5.80
CA ALA A 303 -14.42 -8.93 -5.79
C ALA A 303 -13.80 -10.26 -6.26
N THR A 304 -12.97 -10.21 -7.31
CA THR A 304 -12.29 -11.39 -7.86
C THR A 304 -11.37 -12.03 -6.81
N VAL A 305 -10.48 -11.26 -6.19
CA VAL A 305 -9.53 -11.83 -5.22
C VAL A 305 -10.22 -12.26 -3.92
N LYS A 306 -11.25 -11.54 -3.45
CA LYS A 306 -12.05 -11.96 -2.28
C LYS A 306 -12.87 -13.23 -2.53
N SER A 307 -13.12 -13.58 -3.80
CA SER A 307 -13.78 -14.84 -4.15
C SER A 307 -12.84 -16.06 -4.13
N VAL A 308 -11.54 -15.86 -3.92
CA VAL A 308 -10.58 -16.94 -3.70
C VAL A 308 -10.76 -17.47 -2.28
N THR A 309 -11.08 -18.75 -2.16
CA THR A 309 -11.47 -19.35 -0.87
C THR A 309 -10.43 -20.31 -0.34
N GLY A 310 -10.25 -20.29 0.99
CA GLY A 310 -9.40 -21.23 1.71
C GLY A 310 -7.90 -20.89 1.66
N PRO A 311 -7.05 -21.76 2.23
CA PRO A 311 -5.61 -21.57 2.23
C PRO A 311 -5.03 -21.45 0.82
N ILE A 312 -4.04 -20.56 0.65
CA ILE A 312 -3.49 -20.25 -0.67
C ILE A 312 -2.85 -21.46 -1.38
N ASP A 313 -2.30 -22.42 -0.65
CA ASP A 313 -1.77 -23.67 -1.20
C ASP A 313 -2.88 -24.55 -1.81
N LYS A 314 -4.08 -24.55 -1.20
CA LYS A 314 -5.25 -25.25 -1.74
C LYS A 314 -5.84 -24.50 -2.91
N ALA A 315 -5.94 -23.17 -2.82
CA ALA A 315 -6.42 -22.33 -3.92
C ALA A 315 -5.55 -22.46 -5.18
N LEU A 316 -4.22 -22.55 -5.04
CA LEU A 316 -3.33 -22.77 -6.18
C LEU A 316 -3.47 -24.19 -6.78
N GLY A 317 -3.82 -25.19 -5.97
CA GLY A 317 -4.04 -26.56 -6.43
C GLY A 317 -5.38 -26.80 -7.11
N ASP A 318 -6.35 -25.90 -6.94
CA ASP A 318 -7.67 -25.95 -7.58
C ASP A 318 -7.66 -25.07 -8.85
N PRO A 319 -7.88 -25.65 -10.05
CA PRO A 319 -7.88 -24.88 -11.30
C PRO A 319 -8.82 -23.68 -11.29
N ALA A 320 -10.04 -23.82 -10.74
CA ALA A 320 -11.02 -22.73 -10.73
C ALA A 320 -10.63 -21.60 -9.78
N GLN A 321 -9.98 -21.91 -8.66
CA GLN A 321 -9.48 -20.90 -7.72
C GLN A 321 -8.23 -20.21 -8.26
N ARG A 322 -7.33 -20.97 -8.89
CA ARG A 322 -6.14 -20.45 -9.56
C ARG A 322 -6.49 -19.54 -10.73
N ASP A 323 -7.51 -19.86 -11.52
CA ASP A 323 -8.00 -19.03 -12.62
C ASP A 323 -8.50 -17.66 -12.14
N LYS A 324 -9.09 -17.57 -10.93
CA LYS A 324 -9.45 -16.28 -10.32
C LYS A 324 -8.21 -15.42 -10.04
N LEU A 325 -7.12 -16.01 -9.56
CA LEU A 325 -5.86 -15.30 -9.34
C LEU A 325 -5.22 -14.86 -10.66
N GLN A 326 -5.34 -15.67 -11.72
CA GLN A 326 -4.93 -15.26 -13.06
C GLN A 326 -5.78 -14.11 -13.61
N HIS A 327 -7.10 -14.14 -13.41
CA HIS A 327 -7.98 -13.04 -13.77
C HIS A 327 -7.62 -11.76 -12.99
N PHE A 328 -7.34 -11.86 -11.70
CA PHE A 328 -6.81 -10.75 -10.91
C PHE A 328 -5.49 -10.18 -11.47
N ALA A 329 -4.59 -11.04 -11.98
CA ALA A 329 -3.37 -10.61 -12.68
C ALA A 329 -3.67 -9.82 -13.96
N LEU A 330 -4.69 -10.21 -14.73
CA LEU A 330 -5.11 -9.49 -15.93
C LEU A 330 -5.69 -8.12 -15.59
N ILE A 331 -6.53 -8.04 -14.56
CA ILE A 331 -7.13 -6.78 -14.08
C ILE A 331 -6.03 -5.81 -13.65
N THR A 332 -5.08 -6.25 -12.82
CA THR A 332 -3.97 -5.40 -12.34
C THR A 332 -3.05 -4.95 -13.48
N SER A 333 -2.80 -5.80 -14.48
CA SER A 333 -2.07 -5.43 -15.70
C SER A 333 -2.81 -4.37 -16.54
N SER A 334 -4.12 -4.55 -16.72
CA SER A 334 -4.98 -3.59 -17.42
C SER A 334 -5.02 -2.23 -16.72
N LEU A 335 -5.18 -2.22 -15.39
CA LEU A 335 -5.09 -1.02 -14.56
C LEU A 335 -3.72 -0.34 -14.68
N SER A 336 -2.63 -1.11 -14.67
CA SER A 336 -1.27 -0.57 -14.84
C SER A 336 -1.13 0.16 -16.17
N THR A 337 -1.68 -0.41 -17.25
CA THR A 337 -1.67 0.22 -18.59
C THR A 337 -2.55 1.46 -18.63
N LEU A 338 -3.75 1.38 -18.06
CA LEU A 338 -4.71 2.48 -18.07
C LEU A 338 -4.20 3.69 -17.28
N ILE A 339 -3.67 3.47 -16.08
CA ILE A 339 -3.15 4.52 -15.22
C ILE A 339 -1.74 4.94 -15.65
N GLY A 340 -0.80 4.00 -15.73
CA GLY A 340 0.61 4.28 -15.93
C GLY A 340 1.00 4.70 -17.35
N THR A 341 0.18 4.39 -18.36
CA THR A 341 0.44 4.77 -19.75
C THR A 341 -0.59 5.75 -20.30
N ARG A 342 -1.89 5.44 -20.21
CA ARG A 342 -2.91 6.27 -20.87
C ARG A 342 -3.23 7.53 -20.09
N MET A 343 -3.54 7.40 -18.81
CA MET A 343 -3.90 8.54 -17.95
C MET A 343 -2.72 9.50 -17.73
N THR A 344 -1.51 8.98 -17.51
CA THR A 344 -0.29 9.80 -17.39
C THR A 344 -0.01 10.63 -18.64
N ALA A 345 -0.24 10.07 -19.84
CA ALA A 345 -0.08 10.78 -21.10
C ALA A 345 -1.02 12.00 -21.21
N GLU A 346 -2.26 11.90 -20.71
CA GLU A 346 -3.19 13.04 -20.66
C GLU A 346 -2.70 14.17 -19.76
N PHE A 347 -1.90 13.85 -18.74
CA PHE A 347 -1.25 14.84 -17.87
C PHE A 347 0.10 15.33 -18.42
N GLY A 348 0.50 14.90 -19.62
CA GLY A 348 1.81 15.25 -20.19
C GLY A 348 3.00 14.66 -19.42
N LEU A 349 2.75 13.64 -18.59
CA LEU A 349 3.78 12.94 -17.83
C LEU A 349 4.36 11.81 -18.69
N THR A 350 5.68 11.77 -18.88
CA THR A 350 6.35 10.69 -19.63
C THR A 350 6.48 9.42 -18.80
N ALA A 351 6.34 8.25 -19.45
CA ALA A 351 6.57 6.95 -18.83
C ALA A 351 8.05 6.81 -18.40
N GLY A 352 8.27 6.78 -17.09
CA GLY A 352 9.59 6.59 -16.45
C GLY A 352 9.52 6.47 -14.92
N PHE A 353 8.34 6.15 -14.37
CA PHE A 353 8.05 6.16 -12.93
C PHE A 353 8.18 4.79 -12.24
N SER A 354 8.64 3.75 -12.95
CA SER A 354 8.89 2.43 -12.34
C SER A 354 10.04 2.56 -11.35
N SER A 355 9.74 2.47 -10.05
CA SER A 355 10.74 2.37 -8.99
C SER A 355 11.45 1.01 -8.96
N LEU A 356 10.95 0.03 -9.72
CA LEU A 356 11.50 -1.33 -9.82
C LEU A 356 12.54 -1.49 -10.93
N ASP A 357 12.69 -0.52 -11.83
CA ASP A 357 13.70 -0.56 -12.91
C ASP A 357 15.11 -0.16 -12.42
N GLY A 358 15.23 0.26 -11.16
CA GLY A 358 16.45 0.80 -10.55
C GLY A 358 17.24 -0.14 -9.63
N ASP A 359 16.80 -1.39 -9.42
CA ASP A 359 17.44 -2.37 -8.51
C ASP A 359 18.10 -3.56 -9.22
#